data_AF-A0A2G9PXY4-F1
#
_entry.id   AF-A0A2G9PXY4-F1
#
_cell.length_a   1.000
_cell.length_b   1.000
_cell.length_c   1.000
_cell.angle_alpha   90.00
_cell.angle_beta   90.00
_cell.angle_gamma   90.00
#
_symmetry.space_group_name_H-M   'P 1'
#
loop_
_entity.id
_entity.type
_entity.pdbx_description
1 polymer ?
#
loop_
_entity_poly.entity_id
_entity_poly.type
_entity_poly.pdbx_seq_one_letter_code
_entity_poly.pdbx_strand_id
1 'polypeptide(L)' 'MQQGRFEIQCEADINRLIKEFGEFRKHEIIVTYGRVKQKMTVEAKITEFLHILIEKEVRNLLSEKKILI' A
#
# COMPACT_ATOMS: atom_id res chain seq x y z
N MET A 1 -20.91 -4.93 4.62
CA MET A 1 -19.68 -4.46 5.32
C MET A 1 -18.51 -4.47 4.33
N GLN A 2 -18.29 -3.39 3.58
CA GLN A 2 -17.25 -3.35 2.51
C GLN A 2 -15.88 -2.85 3.02
N GLN A 3 -15.84 -2.02 4.08
CA GLN A 3 -14.59 -1.52 4.66
C GLN A 3 -13.74 -2.62 5.31
N GLY A 4 -14.34 -3.58 6.02
CA GLY A 4 -13.59 -4.66 6.67
C GLY A 4 -12.82 -5.55 5.69
N ARG A 5 -13.39 -5.85 4.51
CA ARG A 5 -12.70 -6.62 3.47
C ARG A 5 -11.52 -5.85 2.88
N PHE A 6 -11.70 -4.55 2.62
CA PHE A 6 -10.64 -3.69 2.09
C PHE A 6 -9.44 -3.61 3.03
N GLU A 7 -9.67 -3.43 4.34
CA GLU A 7 -8.58 -3.36 5.33
C GLU A 7 -7.77 -4.67 5.39
N ILE A 8 -8.44 -5.83 5.38
CA ILE A 8 -7.77 -7.14 5.35
C ILE A 8 -6.90 -7.30 4.10
N GLN A 9 -7.39 -6.86 2.93
CA GLN A 9 -6.60 -6.92 1.70
C GLN A 9 -5.37 -6.00 1.77
N CYS A 10 -5.52 -4.78 2.30
CA CYS A 10 -4.39 -3.87 2.50
C CYS A 10 -3.32 -4.46 3.42
N GLU A 11 -3.71 -5.09 4.53
CA GLU A 11 -2.76 -5.77 5.43
C GLU A 11 -2.03 -6.93 4.73
N ALA A 12 -2.76 -7.72 3.92
CA ALA A 12 -2.17 -8.81 3.15
C ALA A 12 -1.15 -8.29 2.13
N ASP A 13 -1.42 -7.17 1.46
CA ASP A 13 -0.50 -6.55 0.50
C ASP A 13 0.75 -6.01 1.19
N ILE A 14 0.62 -5.31 2.32
CA ILE A 14 1.76 -4.83 3.11
C ILE A 14 2.68 -5.99 3.49
N ASN A 15 2.14 -7.08 4.01
CA ASN A 15 2.92 -8.26 4.38
C ASN A 15 3.62 -8.90 3.16
N ARG A 16 2.98 -8.90 1.99
CA ARG A 16 3.58 -9.39 0.75
C ARG A 16 4.75 -8.51 0.31
N LEU A 17 4.56 -7.20 0.34
CA LEU A 17 5.61 -6.22 0.02
C LEU A 17 6.81 -6.33 0.98
N ILE A 18 6.58 -6.54 2.27
CA ILE A 18 7.66 -6.73 3.25
C ILE A 18 8.47 -8.00 2.93
N LYS A 19 7.81 -9.10 2.57
CA LYS A 19 8.49 -10.33 2.15
C LYS A 19 9.31 -10.15 0.87
N GLU A 20 8.85 -9.30 -0.04
CA GLU A 20 9.51 -9.06 -1.33
C GLU A 20 10.68 -8.07 -1.25
N PHE A 21 10.49 -6.93 -0.59
CA PHE A 21 11.48 -5.86 -0.48
C PHE A 21 12.39 -6.00 0.76
N GLY A 22 12.06 -6.92 1.68
CA GLY A 22 12.83 -7.25 2.87
C GLY A 22 12.33 -6.55 4.15
N GLU A 23 12.45 -7.26 5.28
CA GLU A 23 12.05 -6.77 6.61
C GLU A 23 12.75 -5.46 7.02
N PHE A 24 13.98 -5.22 6.55
CA PHE A 24 14.70 -3.97 6.83
C PHE A 24 14.01 -2.73 6.25
N ARG A 25 13.14 -2.89 5.24
CA ARG A 25 12.32 -1.81 4.65
C ARG A 25 10.90 -1.77 5.19
N LYS A 26 10.55 -2.58 6.20
CA LYS A 26 9.19 -2.69 6.73
C LYS A 26 8.57 -1.33 7.07
N HIS A 27 9.33 -0.48 7.76
CA HIS A 27 8.84 0.86 8.13
C HIS A 27 8.54 1.72 6.90
N GLU A 28 9.47 1.75 5.95
CA GLU A 28 9.34 2.50 4.68
C GLU A 28 8.12 2.01 3.87
N ILE A 29 7.89 0.70 3.80
CA ILE A 29 6.75 0.08 3.12
C ILE A 29 5.44 0.50 3.79
N ILE A 30 5.33 0.38 5.12
CA ILE A 30 4.12 0.73 5.87
C ILE A 30 3.79 2.21 5.68
N VAL A 31 4.78 3.09 5.81
CA VAL A 31 4.59 4.55 5.66
C VAL A 31 4.17 4.89 4.23
N THR A 32 4.85 4.34 3.22
CA THR A 32 4.54 4.60 1.82
C THR A 32 3.14 4.08 1.47
N TYR A 33 2.81 2.86 1.88
CA TYR A 33 1.50 2.26 1.64
C TYR A 33 0.38 3.06 2.31
N GLY A 34 0.56 3.47 3.57
CA GLY A 34 -0.41 4.30 4.28
C GLY A 34 -0.67 5.64 3.57
N ARG A 35 0.38 6.32 3.08
CA ARG A 35 0.27 7.58 2.33
C ARG A 35 -0.50 7.40 1.02
N VAL A 36 -0.13 6.39 0.22
CA VAL A 36 -0.82 6.11 -1.05
C VAL A 36 -2.27 5.73 -0.82
N LYS A 37 -2.54 4.88 0.19
CA LYS A 37 -3.89 4.50 0.59
C LYS A 37 -4.73 5.73 0.93
N GLN A 38 -4.24 6.61 1.80
CA GLN A 38 -4.97 7.83 2.18
C GLN A 38 -5.25 8.74 0.99
N LYS A 39 -4.27 8.95 0.10
CA LYS A 39 -4.44 9.77 -1.10
C LYS A 39 -5.53 9.19 -2.01
N MET A 40 -5.44 7.89 -2.30
CA MET A 40 -6.38 7.23 -3.21
C MET A 40 -7.78 7.08 -2.62
N THR A 41 -7.94 6.90 -1.30
CA THR A 41 -9.26 6.83 -0.67
C THR A 41 -9.96 8.18 -0.57
N VAL A 42 -9.21 9.29 -0.60
CA VAL A 42 -9.77 10.65 -0.73
C VAL A 42 -10.22 10.92 -2.17
N GLU A 43 -9.45 10.46 -3.16
CA GLU A 43 -9.70 10.71 -4.59
C GLU A 43 -10.76 9.77 -5.19
N ALA A 44 -10.93 8.56 -4.66
CA ALA A 44 -11.81 7.53 -5.20
C ALA A 44 -12.81 6.99 -4.17
N LYS A 45 -14.00 6.56 -4.65
CA LYS A 45 -14.91 5.76 -3.81
C LYS A 45 -14.20 4.48 -3.38
N ILE A 46 -14.24 4.17 -2.08
CA ILE A 46 -13.64 2.95 -1.54
C ILE A 46 -14.34 1.73 -2.14
N THR A 47 -13.57 0.92 -2.87
CA THR A 47 -13.99 -0.37 -3.42
C THR A 47 -13.03 -1.47 -2.99
N GLU A 48 -13.47 -2.72 -3.04
CA GLU A 48 -12.64 -3.87 -2.69
C GLU A 48 -11.47 -4.12 -3.66
N PHE A 49 -11.38 -3.38 -4.78
CA PHE A 49 -10.29 -3.50 -5.75
C PHE A 49 -9.29 -2.34 -5.67
N LEU A 50 -9.57 -1.31 -4.86
CA LEU A 50 -8.72 -0.12 -4.76
C LEU A 50 -7.32 -0.47 -4.22
N HIS A 51 -7.21 -1.50 -3.36
CA HIS A 51 -5.92 -1.96 -2.82
C HIS A 51 -4.95 -2.42 -3.92
N ILE A 52 -5.44 -2.94 -5.05
CA ILE A 52 -4.61 -3.36 -6.19
C ILE A 52 -3.88 -2.15 -6.80
N LEU A 53 -4.58 -1.02 -6.91
CA LEU A 53 -4.00 0.23 -7.42
C LEU A 53 -3.00 0.81 -6.41
N ILE A 54 -3.33 0.75 -5.11
CA ILE A 54 -2.42 1.16 -4.04
C ILE A 54 -1.14 0.31 -4.06
N GLU A 55 -1.26 -1.02 -4.12
CA GLU A 55 -0.12 -1.95 -4.17
C GLU A 55 0.78 -1.63 -5.38
N LYS A 56 0.18 -1.44 -6.56
CA LYS A 56 0.93 -1.10 -7.79
C LYS A 56 1.72 0.20 -7.65
N GLU A 57 1.10 1.25 -7.11
CA GLU A 57 1.76 2.53 -6.94
C GLU A 57 2.88 2.47 -5.89
N VAL A 58 2.65 1.76 -4.78
CA VAL A 58 3.67 1.55 -3.75
C VAL A 58 4.87 0.79 -4.31
N ARG A 59 4.66 -0.24 -5.13
CA ARG A 59 5.74 -0.97 -5.83
C ARG A 59 6.57 -0.06 -6.72
N ASN A 60 5.92 0.82 -7.49
CA ASN A 60 6.62 1.80 -8.32
C ASN A 60 7.50 2.71 -7.46
N LEU A 61 6.94 3.28 -6.38
CA LEU A 61 7.67 4.19 -5.48
C LEU A 61 8.87 3.51 -4.80
N LEU A 62 8.68 2.28 -4.31
CA LEU A 62 9.74 1.49 -3.67
C LEU A 62 10.85 1.08 -4.64
N SER A 63 10.54 0.90 -5.93
CA SER A 63 11.48 0.47 -6.97
C SER A 63 12.25 1.64 -7.59
N GLU A 64 11.61 2.80 -7.75
CA GLU A 64 12.24 3.99 -8.33
C GLU A 64 13.25 4.66 -7.38
N LYS A 65 13.39 4.20 -6.12
CA LYS A 65 14.13 4.90 -5.04
C LYS A 65 13.76 6.38 -4.92
N LYS A 66 12.62 6.83 -5.44
CA LYS A 66 12.06 8.18 -5.27
C LYS A 66 11.44 8.35 -3.88
N ILE A 67 12.05 7.74 -2.87
CA ILE A 67 11.62 7.85 -1.49
C ILE A 67 12.48 8.93 -0.87
N LEU A 68 11.97 10.15 -1.00
CA LEU A 68 12.28 11.24 -0.08
C LEU A 68 11.56 10.88 1.24
N ILE A 69 12.29 10.19 2.13
CA ILE A 69 11.94 10.22 3.55
C ILE A 69 12.10 11.66 4.02
#